data_AF-A0A2D9B527-F1
#
_entry.id   AF-A0A2D9B527-F1
#
_cell.length_a   1.000
_cell.length_b   1.000
_cell.length_c   1.000
_cell.angle_alpha   90.00
_cell.angle_beta   90.00
_cell.angle_gamma   90.00
#
_symmetry.space_group_name_H-M   'P 1'
#
loop_
_entity.id
_entity.type
_entity.pdbx_description
1 polymer ?
#
loop_
_entity_poly.entity_id
_entity_poly.type
_entity_poly.pdbx_seq_one_letter_code
_entity_poly.pdbx_strand_id
1 'polypeptide(L)'
;RNIENGGSLSIIATALTETGSKMDEVIFEEFKGTGNMELQLDRKISNRRIFPAIDLTSSSTRRDDLLLDENVIQRMWVMRKYLADMNPVEAMEFINDKIKQTRNNEEFLISMNG
;
A
#
# COMPACT_ATOMS: atom_id res chain seq x y z
N ARG A 1 -9.34 -9.45 13.98
CA ARG A 1 -9.94 -8.46 14.92
C ARG A 1 -9.02 -8.26 16.11
N ASN A 2 -8.97 -7.04 16.65
CA ASN A 2 -8.27 -6.71 17.89
C ASN A 2 -9.28 -6.68 19.06
N ILE A 3 -8.94 -7.25 20.22
CA ILE A 3 -9.84 -7.30 21.39
C ILE A 3 -9.19 -6.48 22.50
N GLU A 4 -9.92 -5.49 23.02
CA GLU A 4 -9.46 -4.66 24.13
C GLU A 4 -9.20 -5.54 25.38
N ASN A 5 -8.03 -5.40 26.00
CA ASN A 5 -7.56 -6.21 27.12
C ASN A 5 -7.45 -7.73 26.84
N GLY A 6 -7.43 -8.11 25.56
CA GLY A 6 -7.23 -9.49 25.12
C GLY A 6 -6.07 -9.61 24.13
N GLY A 7 -6.08 -10.69 23.36
CA GLY A 7 -5.19 -10.86 22.20
C GLY A 7 -5.80 -10.29 20.91
N SER A 8 -5.07 -10.45 19.81
CA SER A 8 -5.54 -10.10 18.47
C SER A 8 -5.42 -11.30 17.52
N LEU A 9 -6.30 -11.33 16.51
CA LEU A 9 -6.20 -12.25 15.37
C LEU A 9 -6.09 -11.42 14.10
N SER A 10 -4.94 -11.49 13.44
CA SER A 10 -4.70 -10.85 12.15
C SER A 10 -4.80 -11.89 11.03
N ILE A 11 -5.60 -11.60 10.01
CA ILE A 11 -5.75 -12.46 8.83
C ILE A 11 -5.28 -11.64 7.64
N ILE A 12 -4.28 -12.15 6.93
CA ILE A 12 -3.81 -11.62 5.65
C ILE A 12 -4.07 -12.71 4.62
N ALA A 13 -4.86 -12.39 3.61
CA ALA A 13 -5.24 -13.31 2.55
C ALA A 13 -4.95 -12.67 1.19
N THR A 14 -4.70 -13.50 0.19
CA THR A 14 -4.59 -13.06 -1.20
C THR A 14 -5.94 -13.21 -1.88
N ALA A 15 -6.29 -12.25 -2.72
CA ALA A 15 -7.44 -12.30 -3.60
C ALA A 15 -6.98 -12.16 -5.05
N LEU A 16 -7.58 -12.93 -5.95
CA LEU A 16 -7.32 -12.80 -7.38
C LEU A 16 -8.27 -11.76 -7.97
N THR A 17 -7.71 -10.86 -8.79
CA THR A 17 -8.45 -9.87 -9.57
C THR A 17 -8.03 -10.00 -11.03
N GLU A 18 -8.81 -9.41 -11.94
CA GLU A 18 -8.54 -9.44 -13.39
C GLU A 18 -8.40 -10.87 -13.98
N THR A 19 -9.15 -11.83 -13.44
CA THR A 19 -9.20 -13.22 -13.94
C THR A 19 -10.11 -13.38 -15.15
N GLY A 20 -10.96 -12.38 -15.44
CA GLY A 20 -12.04 -12.44 -16.42
C GLY A 20 -13.31 -13.13 -15.90
N SER A 21 -13.31 -13.61 -14.67
CA SER A 21 -14.47 -14.20 -14.00
C SER A 21 -15.27 -13.12 -13.26
N LYS A 22 -16.53 -12.92 -13.67
CA LYS A 22 -17.47 -12.05 -12.91
C LYS A 22 -17.67 -12.53 -11.47
N MET A 23 -17.55 -13.82 -11.22
CA MET A 23 -17.67 -14.37 -9.87
C MET A 23 -16.54 -13.88 -8.97
N ASP A 24 -15.31 -13.81 -9.50
CA ASP A 24 -14.14 -13.35 -8.74
C ASP A 24 -14.24 -11.85 -8.45
N GLU A 25 -14.75 -11.07 -9.41
CA GLU A 25 -15.01 -9.63 -9.22
C GLU A 25 -16.04 -9.37 -8.10
N VAL A 26 -17.15 -10.11 -8.10
CA VAL A 26 -18.18 -9.98 -7.06
C VAL A 26 -17.61 -10.37 -5.68
N ILE A 27 -16.86 -11.46 -5.61
CA ILE A 27 -16.21 -11.91 -4.37
C ILE A 27 -15.23 -10.85 -3.85
N PHE A 28 -14.43 -10.25 -4.74
CA PHE A 28 -13.48 -9.22 -4.37
C PHE A 28 -14.16 -7.97 -3.77
N GLU A 29 -15.24 -7.48 -4.38
CA GLU A 29 -15.98 -6.30 -3.88
C GLU A 29 -16.62 -6.56 -2.50
N GLU A 30 -17.16 -7.76 -2.26
CA GLU A 30 -17.68 -8.15 -0.94
C GLU A 30 -16.58 -8.18 0.14
N PHE A 31 -15.39 -8.70 -0.20
CA PHE A 31 -14.25 -8.70 0.71
C PHE A 31 -13.71 -7.29 0.97
N LYS A 32 -13.75 -6.41 -0.02
CA LYS A 32 -13.34 -5.00 0.11
C LYS A 32 -14.20 -4.24 1.12
N GLY A 33 -15.50 -4.55 1.17
CA GLY A 33 -16.41 -4.01 2.18
C GLY A 33 -16.07 -4.47 3.60
N THR A 34 -15.58 -5.71 3.73
CA THR A 34 -15.35 -6.40 5.00
C THR A 34 -13.96 -6.13 5.60
N GLY A 35 -12.94 -6.04 4.75
CA GLY A 35 -11.56 -5.79 5.14
C GLY A 35 -11.30 -4.34 5.56
N ASN A 36 -10.17 -4.12 6.24
CA ASN A 36 -9.70 -2.78 6.62
C ASN A 36 -8.32 -2.44 6.03
N MET A 37 -7.69 -3.34 5.29
CA MET A 37 -6.40 -3.15 4.62
C MET A 37 -6.45 -3.79 3.24
N GLU A 38 -5.96 -3.07 2.23
CA GLU A 38 -5.81 -3.52 0.86
C GLU A 38 -4.37 -3.24 0.39
N LEU A 39 -3.68 -4.28 -0.08
CA LEU A 39 -2.38 -4.18 -0.73
C LEU A 39 -2.52 -4.68 -2.16
N GLN A 40 -2.61 -3.75 -3.10
CA GLN A 40 -2.85 -4.06 -4.50
C GLN A 40 -1.52 -4.29 -5.24
N LEU A 41 -1.48 -5.34 -6.06
CA LEU A 41 -0.33 -5.65 -6.91
C LEU A 41 -0.69 -5.37 -8.36
N ASP A 42 0.17 -4.64 -9.07
CA ASP A 42 -0.08 -4.20 -10.44
C ASP A 42 0.70 -5.05 -11.46
N ARG A 43 -0.03 -5.56 -12.46
CA ARG A 43 0.51 -6.42 -13.51
C ARG A 43 1.51 -5.69 -14.42
N LYS A 44 1.32 -4.39 -14.69
CA LYS A 44 2.22 -3.57 -15.51
C LYS A 44 3.57 -3.40 -14.82
N ILE A 45 3.58 -3.17 -13.49
CA ILE A 45 4.82 -3.10 -12.70
C ILE A 45 5.57 -4.45 -12.77
N SER A 46 4.85 -5.55 -12.53
CA SER A 46 5.40 -6.91 -12.58
C SER A 46 5.96 -7.27 -13.97
N ASN A 47 5.25 -6.90 -15.05
CA ASN A 47 5.69 -7.15 -16.43
C ASN A 47 7.01 -6.45 -16.78
N ARG A 48 7.31 -5.32 -16.13
CA ARG A 48 8.62 -4.63 -16.25
C ARG A 48 9.69 -5.20 -15.32
N ARG A 49 9.39 -6.28 -14.60
CA ARG A 49 10.28 -6.94 -13.61
C ARG A 49 10.69 -6.04 -12.44
N ILE A 50 9.82 -5.10 -12.07
CA ILE A 50 10.01 -4.26 -10.89
C ILE A 50 9.35 -4.96 -9.70
N PHE A 51 10.12 -5.18 -8.63
CA PHE A 51 9.63 -5.83 -7.41
C PHE A 51 10.04 -5.03 -6.17
N PRO A 52 9.15 -4.93 -5.16
CA PRO A 52 7.78 -5.46 -5.13
C PRO A 52 6.83 -4.71 -6.09
N ALA A 53 5.90 -5.42 -6.73
CA ALA A 53 5.01 -4.87 -7.76
C ALA A 53 3.74 -4.23 -7.17
N ILE A 54 3.91 -3.35 -6.19
CA ILE A 54 2.80 -2.77 -5.40
C ILE A 54 2.29 -1.49 -6.09
N ASP A 55 0.97 -1.38 -6.25
CA ASP A 55 0.34 -0.09 -6.53
C ASP A 55 0.24 0.72 -5.24
N LEU A 56 1.16 1.67 -5.08
CA LEU A 56 1.25 2.52 -3.89
C LEU A 56 0.06 3.49 -3.75
N THR A 57 -0.58 3.86 -4.86
CA THR A 57 -1.69 4.81 -4.86
C THR A 57 -3.00 4.15 -4.47
N SER A 58 -3.25 2.94 -4.99
CA SER A 58 -4.48 2.20 -4.73
C SER A 58 -4.44 1.42 -3.41
N SER A 59 -3.25 1.10 -2.89
CA SER A 59 -3.09 0.42 -1.60
C SER A 59 -3.38 1.34 -0.42
N SER A 60 -4.12 0.85 0.58
CA SER A 60 -4.54 1.66 1.73
C SER A 60 -4.87 0.82 2.97
N THR A 61 -4.95 1.47 4.13
CA THR A 61 -5.46 0.90 5.38
C THR A 61 -6.41 1.91 6.02
N ARG A 62 -7.59 1.45 6.44
CA ARG A 62 -8.55 2.29 7.17
C ARG A 62 -8.03 2.51 8.59
N ARG A 63 -8.16 3.75 9.08
CA ARG A 63 -7.74 4.15 10.41
C ARG A 63 -6.25 3.88 10.69
N ASP A 64 -5.41 4.16 9.69
CA ASP A 64 -3.95 4.14 9.86
C ASP A 64 -3.45 5.18 10.87
N ASP A 65 -4.28 6.18 11.23
CA ASP A 65 -4.11 7.08 12.37
C ASP A 65 -3.92 6.39 13.72
N LEU A 66 -4.45 5.17 13.87
CA LEU A 66 -4.29 4.37 15.09
C LEU A 66 -3.01 3.53 15.10
N LEU A 67 -2.31 3.45 13.97
CA LEU A 67 -1.17 2.55 13.76
C LEU A 67 0.17 3.30 13.62
N LEU A 68 0.11 4.57 13.22
CA LEU A 68 1.28 5.37 12.88
C LEU A 68 1.28 6.66 13.69
N ASP A 69 2.48 7.15 14.03
CA ASP A 69 2.62 8.44 14.68
C ASP A 69 2.21 9.58 13.74
N GLU A 70 1.75 10.70 14.31
CA GLU A 70 1.28 11.87 13.55
C GLU A 70 2.33 12.38 12.55
N ASN A 71 3.60 12.40 12.94
CA ASN A 71 4.70 12.80 12.07
C ASN A 71 4.86 11.88 10.85
N VAL A 72 4.66 10.57 11.03
CA VAL A 72 4.74 9.58 9.95
C VAL A 72 3.56 9.76 9.00
N ILE A 73 2.35 9.96 9.54
CA ILE A 73 1.13 10.19 8.76
C ILE A 73 1.27 11.43 7.87
N GLN A 74 1.75 12.55 8.43
CA GLN A 74 1.95 13.77 7.66
C GLN A 74 2.95 13.57 6.51
N ARG A 75 4.08 12.90 6.78
CA ARG A 75 5.10 12.60 5.75
C ARG A 75 4.57 11.64 4.69
N MET A 76 3.86 10.58 5.09
CA MET A 76 3.21 9.67 4.17
C MET A 76 2.17 10.36 3.30
N TRP A 77 1.43 11.33 3.84
CA TRP A 77 0.45 12.09 3.07
C TRP A 77 1.11 12.98 2.01
N VAL A 78 2.21 13.67 2.35
CA VAL A 78 3.00 14.45 1.38
C VAL A 78 3.55 13.53 0.28
N MET A 79 4.12 12.39 0.67
CA MET A 79 4.59 11.38 -0.28
C MET A 79 3.46 10.89 -1.19
N ARG A 80 2.29 10.52 -0.63
CA ARG A 80 1.14 10.07 -1.42
C ARG A 80 0.64 11.13 -2.40
N LYS A 81 0.64 12.40 -2.01
CA LYS A 81 0.31 13.51 -2.92
C LYS A 81 1.30 13.60 -4.08
N TYR A 82 2.59 13.49 -3.79
CA TYR A 82 3.61 13.53 -4.83
C TYR A 82 3.50 12.34 -5.81
N LEU A 83 3.16 11.14 -5.30
CA LEU A 83 2.96 9.96 -6.13
C LEU A 83 1.64 9.99 -6.93
N ALA A 84 0.64 10.77 -6.52
CA ALA A 84 -0.68 10.80 -7.15
C ALA A 84 -0.64 11.32 -8.60
N ASP A 85 0.36 12.12 -8.95
CA ASP A 85 0.56 12.66 -10.30
C ASP A 85 1.37 11.70 -11.21
N MET A 86 1.87 10.59 -10.67
CA MET A 86 2.65 9.59 -11.39
C MET A 86 1.80 8.40 -11.80
N ASN A 87 2.17 7.71 -12.89
CA ASN A 87 1.61 6.40 -13.13
C ASN A 87 2.21 5.34 -12.16
N PRO A 88 1.56 4.18 -11.93
CA PRO A 88 2.01 3.21 -10.93
C PRO A 88 3.45 2.71 -11.13
N VAL A 89 3.91 2.61 -12.38
CA VAL A 89 5.26 2.15 -12.72
C VAL A 89 6.29 3.21 -12.31
N GLU A 90 6.07 4.46 -12.70
CA GLU A 90 6.94 5.59 -12.33
C GLU A 90 7.00 5.79 -10.82
N ALA A 91 5.84 5.72 -10.15
CA ALA A 91 5.75 5.82 -8.69
C ALA A 91 6.60 4.75 -8.00
N MET A 92 6.53 3.50 -8.47
CA MET A 92 7.30 2.40 -7.89
C MET A 92 8.80 2.50 -8.18
N GLU A 93 9.20 2.91 -9.40
CA GLU A 93 10.61 3.16 -9.72
C GLU A 93 11.19 4.27 -8.85
N PHE A 94 10.48 5.41 -8.75
CA PHE A 94 10.88 6.54 -7.92
C PHE A 94 11.08 6.15 -6.45
N ILE A 95 10.10 5.45 -5.87
CA ILE A 95 10.18 5.02 -4.46
C ILE A 95 11.29 4.01 -4.24
N ASN A 96 11.47 3.05 -5.17
CA ASN A 96 12.55 2.07 -5.08
C ASN A 96 13.93 2.74 -5.10
N ASP A 97 14.12 3.74 -5.95
CA ASP A 97 15.38 4.49 -6.03
C ASP A 97 15.66 5.30 -4.77
N LYS A 98 14.63 5.89 -4.16
CA LYS A 98 14.76 6.61 -2.88
C LYS A 98 15.05 5.68 -1.71
N ILE A 99 14.31 4.58 -1.58
CA ILE A 99 14.51 3.61 -0.49
C ILE A 99 15.92 3.03 -0.54
N LYS A 100 16.45 2.69 -1.73
CA LYS A 100 17.82 2.17 -1.89
C LYS A 100 18.92 3.12 -1.44
N GLN A 101 18.65 4.43 -1.43
CA GLN A 101 19.60 5.45 -0.99
C GLN A 101 19.57 5.70 0.52
N THR A 102 18.66 5.02 1.24
CA THR A 102 18.42 5.24 2.67
C THR A 102 18.67 3.97 3.46
N ARG A 103 19.09 4.10 4.72
CA ARG A 103 19.35 2.95 5.57
C ARG A 103 18.06 2.33 6.13
N ASN A 104 17.04 3.16 6.35
CA ASN A 104 15.77 2.75 6.95
C ASN A 104 14.62 3.68 6.54
N ASN A 105 13.39 3.29 6.90
CA ASN A 105 12.18 4.05 6.53
C ASN A 105 12.11 5.43 7.19
N GLU A 106 12.72 5.61 8.35
CA GLU A 106 12.75 6.92 9.03
C GLU A 106 13.57 7.92 8.23
N GLU A 107 14.78 7.55 7.82
CA GLU A 107 15.64 8.35 6.95
C GLU A 107 14.97 8.64 5.60
N PHE A 108 14.32 7.63 5.01
CA PHE A 108 13.53 7.80 3.79
C PHE A 108 12.43 8.84 3.95
N LEU A 109 11.57 8.72 4.95
CA LEU A 109 10.47 9.68 5.18
C LEU A 109 10.98 11.08 5.54
N ILE A 110 12.18 11.19 6.13
CA ILE A 110 12.85 12.47 6.35
C ILE A 110 13.29 13.09 5.02
N SER A 111 13.93 12.30 4.16
CA SER A 111 14.45 12.75 2.85
C SER A 111 13.38 13.18 1.83
N MET A 112 12.13 12.76 2.05
CA MET A 112 10.97 13.14 1.22
C MET A 112 10.47 14.56 1.50
N ASN A 113 10.91 15.17 2.61
CA ASN A 113 10.73 16.59 2.86
C ASN A 113 12.01 17.32 2.41
N GLY A 114 11.87 18.21 1.43
CA GLY A 114 12.84 19.28 1.19
C GLY A 114 12.83 20.30 2.32
#